data_AF-A0A7G2K0K6-F1
#
_entry.id   AF-A0A7G2K0K6-F1
#
_cell.length_a   1.000
_cell.length_b   1.000
_cell.length_c   1.000
_cell.angle_alpha   90.00
_cell.angle_beta   90.00
_cell.angle_gamma   90.00
#
_symmetry.space_group_name_H-M   'P 1'
#
loop_
_entity.id
_entity.type
_entity.pdbx_description
1 polymer ?
#
loop_
_entity_poly.entity_id
_entity_poly.type
_entity_poly.pdbx_seq_one_letter_code
_entity_poly.pdbx_strand_id
1 'polypeptide(L)'
;MTEKNNSSSIEEKYQEITANLRKTKRISAFWLLPFIALCIGAILFFQIVKERGTSITITFTNGSGIVADKTQIRYQGLQIGIVKEVHFTDNLQKVEVVANINPEASSILRENTKFWLVQPNVSLAGISGLDSLVSRN
;
A
#
# COMPACT_ATOMS: atom_id res chain seq x y z
N MET A 1 98.08 9.13 10.91
CA MET A 1 96.94 9.98 10.52
C MET A 1 96.15 9.24 9.46
N THR A 2 95.06 8.56 9.84
CA THR A 2 93.65 9.03 9.75
C THR A 2 93.16 9.08 8.29
N GLU A 3 92.09 8.43 7.85
CA GLU A 3 90.93 7.85 8.52
C GLU A 3 90.20 6.88 7.54
N LYS A 4 89.82 5.72 8.07
CA LYS A 4 88.86 4.71 7.62
C LYS A 4 87.83 5.16 6.55
N ASN A 5 87.72 4.48 5.41
CA ASN A 5 86.91 3.26 5.18
C ASN A 5 85.38 3.34 5.41
N ASN A 6 84.80 4.52 5.63
CA ASN A 6 83.39 4.64 6.03
C ASN A 6 82.42 5.04 4.91
N SER A 7 82.83 5.03 3.64
CA SER A 7 81.95 5.40 2.52
C SER A 7 81.33 4.20 1.78
N SER A 8 81.89 3.00 1.89
CA SER A 8 81.34 1.80 1.24
C SER A 8 80.28 1.06 2.06
N SER A 9 80.11 1.41 3.34
CA SER A 9 79.12 0.85 4.26
C SER A 9 77.73 1.53 4.17
N ILE A 10 77.59 2.59 3.37
CA ILE A 10 76.34 3.36 3.26
C ILE A 10 75.47 2.90 2.07
N GLU A 11 76.07 2.27 1.04
CA GLU A 11 75.36 1.84 -0.18
C GLU A 11 74.63 0.48 -0.02
N GLU A 12 75.15 -0.47 0.76
CA GLU A 12 74.51 -1.79 0.95
C GLU A 12 73.26 -1.75 1.86
N LYS A 13 73.02 -0.65 2.56
CA LYS A 13 71.92 -0.50 3.53
C LYS A 13 70.64 0.09 2.92
N TYR A 14 70.47 -0.07 1.60
CA TYR A 14 69.23 0.24 0.91
C TYR A 14 68.76 -0.99 0.13
N GLN A 15 68.52 -2.10 0.83
CA GLN A 15 67.62 -3.11 0.29
C GLN A 15 66.28 -2.43 0.02
N GLU A 16 65.89 -2.37 -1.26
CA GLU A 16 64.59 -1.90 -1.69
C GLU A 16 63.50 -2.66 -0.93
N ILE A 17 62.94 -2.01 0.09
CA ILE A 17 61.75 -2.49 0.75
C ILE A 17 60.62 -2.24 -0.25
N THR A 18 60.39 -3.15 -1.18
CA THR A 18 59.23 -3.08 -2.08
C THR A 18 57.99 -3.21 -1.22
N ALA A 19 57.38 -2.06 -0.91
CA ALA A 19 56.13 -1.99 -0.19
C ALA A 19 55.05 -2.68 -1.05
N ASN A 20 54.65 -3.89 -0.67
CA ASN A 20 53.47 -4.54 -1.22
C ASN A 20 52.25 -3.77 -0.69
N LEU A 21 51.84 -2.75 -1.45
CA LEU A 21 50.64 -1.95 -1.18
C LEU A 21 49.42 -2.86 -1.35
N ARG A 22 49.06 -3.55 -0.26
CA ARG A 22 47.80 -4.29 -0.18
C ARG A 22 46.68 -3.25 -0.25
N LYS A 23 46.14 -3.04 -1.47
CA LYS A 23 45.06 -2.10 -1.76
C LYS A 23 43.75 -2.66 -1.21
N THR A 24 43.62 -2.61 0.12
CA THR A 24 42.33 -2.80 0.77
C THR A 24 41.44 -1.65 0.33
N LYS A 25 40.56 -1.91 -0.64
CA LYS A 25 39.42 -1.04 -0.97
C LYS A 25 38.54 -0.95 0.27
N ARG A 26 38.90 -0.06 1.20
CA ARG A 26 38.01 0.47 2.22
C ARG A 26 37.09 1.47 1.53
N ILE A 27 36.27 0.99 0.60
CA ILE A 27 35.12 1.79 0.16
C ILE A 27 34.19 1.79 1.35
N SER A 28 34.33 2.88 2.09
CA SER A 28 33.67 3.28 3.31
C SER A 28 32.40 2.48 3.63
N ALA A 29 32.48 1.57 4.61
CA ALA A 29 31.29 1.01 5.26
C ALA A 29 30.37 2.13 5.82
N PHE A 30 30.94 3.32 6.04
CA PHE A 30 30.25 4.55 6.39
C PHE A 30 29.29 5.07 5.30
N TRP A 31 29.51 4.76 4.02
CA TRP A 31 28.62 5.15 2.92
C TRP A 31 27.49 4.13 2.67
N LEU A 32 27.57 2.94 3.25
CA LEU A 32 26.43 2.02 3.23
C LEU A 32 25.27 2.57 4.06
N LEU A 33 25.57 3.28 5.16
CA LEU A 33 24.57 3.83 6.08
C LEU A 33 23.53 4.75 5.40
N PRO A 34 23.91 5.81 4.65
CA PRO A 34 22.94 6.65 3.95
C PRO A 34 22.23 5.91 2.80
N PHE A 35 22.87 4.93 2.16
CA PHE A 35 22.21 4.14 1.12
C PHE A 35 21.16 3.20 1.71
N ILE A 36 21.46 2.56 2.84
CA ILE A 36 20.49 1.75 3.59
C ILE A 36 19.32 2.63 4.05
N ALA A 37 19.60 3.80 4.63
CA ALA A 37 18.58 4.74 5.06
C ALA A 37 17.69 5.19 3.88
N LEU A 38 18.30 5.49 2.72
CA LEU A 38 17.60 5.81 1.49
C LEU A 38 16.70 4.65 1.02
N CYS A 39 17.22 3.43 1.02
CA CYS A 39 16.45 2.25 0.63
C CYS A 39 15.26 2.01 1.57
N ILE A 40 15.44 2.09 2.88
CA ILE A 40 14.35 1.95 3.86
C ILE A 40 13.31 3.06 3.64
N GLY A 41 13.76 4.31 3.49
CA GLY A 41 12.88 5.44 3.20
C GLY A 41 12.08 5.26 1.91
N ALA A 42 12.73 4.79 0.85
CA ALA A 42 12.07 4.46 -0.42
C ALA A 42 11.05 3.33 -0.24
N ILE A 43 11.38 2.26 0.47
CA ILE A 43 10.47 1.14 0.74
C ILE A 43 9.24 1.63 1.51
N LEU A 44 9.42 2.38 2.59
CA LEU A 44 8.31 2.94 3.37
C LEU A 44 7.45 3.90 2.53
N PHE A 45 8.09 4.73 1.72
CA PHE A 45 7.39 5.65 0.81
C PHE A 45 6.51 4.88 -0.19
N PHE A 46 7.04 3.83 -0.82
CA PHE A 46 6.27 2.99 -1.73
C PHE A 46 5.14 2.24 -1.03
N GLN A 47 5.31 1.80 0.22
CA GLN A 47 4.25 1.17 1.01
C GLN A 47 3.09 2.16 1.27
N ILE A 48 3.42 3.39 1.70
CA ILE A 48 2.44 4.46 1.94
C ILE A 48 1.62 4.80 0.70
N VAL A 49 2.22 4.76 -0.48
CA VAL A 49 1.50 5.02 -1.73
C VAL A 49 0.54 3.90 -2.08
N LYS A 50 0.93 2.64 -1.84
CA LYS A 50 0.09 1.45 -2.15
C LYS A 50 -1.08 1.26 -1.19
N GLU A 51 -0.94 1.71 0.06
CA GLU A 51 -1.98 1.58 1.09
C GLU A 51 -3.11 2.60 0.95
N ARG A 52 -2.96 3.60 0.07
CA ARG A 52 -4.01 4.58 -0.20
C ARG A 52 -5.11 3.90 -1.00
N GLY A 53 -6.29 3.77 -0.40
CA GLY A 53 -7.49 3.30 -1.07
C GLY A 53 -7.79 4.07 -2.36
N THR A 54 -8.54 3.44 -3.26
CA THR A 54 -8.90 4.02 -4.56
C THR A 54 -10.22 4.75 -4.44
N SER A 55 -10.21 6.07 -4.69
CA SER A 55 -11.44 6.85 -4.81
C SER A 55 -12.06 6.63 -6.19
N ILE A 56 -13.34 6.27 -6.24
CA ILE A 56 -14.11 6.08 -7.47
C ILE A 56 -15.39 6.90 -7.41
N THR A 57 -15.84 7.35 -8.59
CA THR A 57 -17.13 8.03 -8.76
C THR A 57 -18.10 7.10 -9.48
N ILE A 58 -19.28 6.90 -8.91
CA ILE A 58 -20.33 6.04 -9.45
C ILE A 58 -21.57 6.89 -9.69
N THR A 59 -22.10 6.87 -10.92
CA THR A 59 -23.32 7.61 -11.27
C THR A 59 -24.53 6.67 -11.21
N PHE A 60 -25.51 7.01 -10.38
CA PHE A 60 -26.78 6.30 -10.26
C PHE A 60 -27.94 7.17 -10.76
N THR A 61 -28.99 6.52 -11.29
CA THR A 61 -30.24 7.20 -11.65
C THR A 61 -31.03 7.65 -10.41
N ASN A 62 -30.89 6.93 -9.30
CA ASN A 62 -31.54 7.22 -8.03
C ASN A 62 -30.59 6.88 -6.88
N GLY A 63 -30.38 7.82 -5.96
CA GLY A 63 -29.50 7.67 -4.79
C GLY A 63 -30.23 7.44 -3.46
N SER A 64 -31.52 7.12 -3.49
CA SER A 64 -32.33 6.92 -2.28
C SER A 64 -31.73 5.82 -1.39
N GLY A 65 -31.50 6.14 -0.12
CA GLY A 65 -30.89 5.24 0.86
C GLY A 65 -29.35 5.21 0.83
N ILE A 66 -28.69 5.96 -0.04
CA ILE A 66 -27.23 6.15 -0.03
C ILE A 66 -26.89 7.33 0.87
N VAL A 67 -26.05 7.08 1.87
CA VAL A 67 -25.64 8.09 2.86
C VAL A 67 -24.12 8.06 2.98
N ALA A 68 -23.52 9.25 2.86
CA ALA A 68 -22.10 9.48 3.10
C ALA A 68 -21.65 8.91 4.45
N ASP A 69 -20.48 8.26 4.45
CA ASP A 69 -19.84 7.59 5.60
C ASP A 69 -20.69 6.54 6.33
N LYS A 70 -21.84 6.12 5.78
CA LYS A 70 -22.67 5.06 6.36
C LYS A 70 -22.91 3.91 5.38
N THR A 71 -23.07 4.21 4.10
CA THR A 71 -23.31 3.17 3.09
C THR A 71 -22.02 2.43 2.78
N GLN A 72 -22.01 1.14 3.07
CA GLN A 72 -20.89 0.23 2.82
C GLN A 72 -21.02 -0.38 1.42
N ILE A 73 -19.91 -0.45 0.69
CA ILE A 73 -19.84 -1.18 -0.57
C ILE A 73 -19.41 -2.60 -0.27
N ARG A 74 -20.15 -3.57 -0.80
CA ARG A 74 -19.92 -4.99 -0.53
C ARG A 74 -19.72 -5.79 -1.80
N TYR A 75 -18.82 -6.76 -1.74
CA TYR A 75 -18.61 -7.77 -2.75
C TYR A 75 -18.56 -9.13 -2.07
N GLN A 76 -19.38 -10.09 -2.54
CA GLN A 76 -19.50 -11.43 -1.93
C GLN A 76 -19.79 -11.39 -0.41
N GLY A 77 -20.56 -10.39 0.05
CA GLY A 77 -20.91 -10.20 1.46
C GLY A 77 -19.85 -9.46 2.30
N LEU A 78 -18.62 -9.34 1.80
CA LEU A 78 -17.53 -8.64 2.46
C LEU A 78 -17.56 -7.15 2.16
N GLN A 79 -17.26 -6.32 3.16
CA GLN A 79 -17.12 -4.88 2.99
C GLN A 79 -15.79 -4.59 2.28
N ILE A 80 -15.86 -3.88 1.15
CA ILE A 80 -14.70 -3.53 0.33
C ILE A 80 -14.45 -2.03 0.25
N GLY A 81 -15.36 -1.22 0.79
CA GLY A 81 -15.26 0.23 0.76
C GLY A 81 -16.42 0.92 1.43
N ILE A 82 -16.39 2.24 1.39
CA ILE A 82 -17.41 3.11 1.98
C ILE A 82 -17.69 4.31 1.08
N VAL A 83 -18.95 4.69 1.00
CA VAL A 83 -19.36 5.93 0.34
C VAL A 83 -18.83 7.12 1.15
N LYS A 84 -18.17 8.06 0.48
CA LYS A 84 -17.62 9.27 1.08
C LYS A 84 -18.50 10.48 0.82
N GLU A 85 -18.93 10.67 -0.42
CA GLU A 85 -19.74 11.83 -0.78
C GLU A 85 -20.87 11.40 -1.72
N VAL A 86 -21.96 12.15 -1.65
CA VAL A 86 -23.14 11.95 -2.49
C VAL A 86 -23.62 13.33 -2.92
N HIS A 87 -23.63 13.57 -4.23
CA HIS A 87 -24.07 14.84 -4.81
C HIS A 87 -24.93 14.58 -6.05
N PHE A 88 -25.74 15.57 -6.41
CA PHE A 88 -26.46 15.53 -7.68
C PHE A 88 -25.53 15.96 -8.82
N THR A 89 -25.77 15.42 -10.01
CA THR A 89 -25.17 15.96 -11.23
C THR A 89 -25.66 17.39 -11.50
N ASP A 90 -24.94 18.16 -12.31
CA ASP A 90 -25.28 19.57 -12.62
C ASP A 90 -26.71 19.75 -13.15
N ASN A 91 -27.23 18.74 -13.85
CA ASN A 91 -28.58 18.73 -14.39
C ASN A 91 -29.66 18.19 -13.42
N LEU A 92 -29.29 17.82 -12.20
CA LEU A 92 -30.14 17.26 -11.14
C LEU A 92 -30.89 15.96 -11.51
N GLN A 93 -30.54 15.33 -12.63
CA GLN A 93 -31.23 14.11 -13.12
C GLN A 93 -30.61 12.82 -12.57
N LYS A 94 -29.37 12.88 -12.08
CA LYS A 94 -28.62 11.72 -11.60
C LYS A 94 -27.92 12.08 -10.30
N VAL A 95 -27.50 11.04 -9.59
CA VAL A 95 -26.73 11.14 -8.36
C VAL A 95 -25.34 10.60 -8.63
N GLU A 96 -24.32 11.39 -8.32
CA GLU A 96 -22.93 10.97 -8.28
C GLU A 96 -22.55 10.61 -6.84
N VAL A 97 -21.94 9.44 -6.72
CA VAL A 97 -21.52 8.88 -5.44
C VAL A 97 -20.02 8.69 -5.49
N VAL A 98 -19.30 9.42 -4.65
CA VAL A 98 -17.86 9.24 -4.46
C VAL A 98 -17.66 8.21 -3.36
N ALA A 99 -16.89 7.16 -3.65
CA ALA A 99 -16.61 6.12 -2.70
C ALA A 99 -15.12 5.80 -2.62
N ASN A 100 -14.66 5.47 -1.42
CA ASN A 100 -13.30 5.01 -1.21
C ASN A 100 -13.30 3.49 -1.08
N ILE A 101 -12.55 2.84 -1.97
CA ILE A 101 -12.41 1.38 -2.03
C ILE A 101 -11.06 0.97 -1.46
N ASN A 102 -11.06 -0.07 -0.64
CA ASN A 102 -9.85 -0.61 -0.04
C ASN A 102 -8.89 -1.11 -1.14
N PRO A 103 -7.57 -0.94 -0.96
CA PRO A 103 -6.57 -1.35 -1.96
C PRO A 103 -6.60 -2.86 -2.26
N GLU A 104 -7.03 -3.69 -1.30
CA GLU A 104 -7.25 -5.13 -1.47
C GLU A 104 -8.32 -5.45 -2.53
N ALA A 105 -9.32 -4.58 -2.68
CA ALA A 105 -10.42 -4.71 -3.62
C ALA A 105 -10.19 -3.93 -4.92
N SER A 106 -9.09 -3.19 -5.07
CA SER A 106 -8.78 -2.51 -6.33
C SER A 106 -8.66 -3.48 -7.52
N SER A 107 -8.32 -4.75 -7.26
CA SER A 107 -8.23 -5.80 -8.29
C SER A 107 -9.57 -6.19 -8.94
N ILE A 108 -10.70 -5.91 -8.28
CA ILE A 108 -12.04 -6.17 -8.83
C ILE A 108 -12.66 -4.95 -9.52
N LEU A 109 -12.05 -3.77 -9.37
CA LEU A 109 -12.44 -2.55 -10.08
C LEU A 109 -11.88 -2.59 -11.50
N ARG A 110 -12.71 -3.01 -12.47
CA ARG A 110 -12.39 -3.06 -13.89
C ARG A 110 -13.42 -2.25 -14.68
N GLU A 111 -13.14 -2.03 -15.96
CA GLU A 111 -14.04 -1.29 -16.87
C GLU A 111 -15.47 -1.87 -16.93
N ASN A 112 -15.61 -3.18 -16.75
CA ASN A 112 -16.90 -3.88 -16.79
C ASN A 112 -17.54 -4.11 -15.41
N THR A 113 -16.98 -3.54 -14.35
CA THR A 113 -17.52 -3.70 -12.99
C THR A 113 -18.83 -2.93 -12.84
N LYS A 114 -19.87 -3.62 -12.40
CA LYS A 114 -21.21 -3.04 -12.21
C LYS A 114 -21.48 -2.83 -10.73
N PHE A 115 -22.07 -1.68 -10.41
CA PHE A 115 -22.53 -1.34 -9.07
C PHE A 115 -24.06 -1.26 -9.09
N TRP A 116 -24.70 -1.81 -8.06
CA TRP A 116 -26.14 -1.74 -7.88
C TRP A 116 -26.46 -1.59 -6.39
N LEU A 117 -27.59 -0.94 -6.11
CA LEU A 117 -28.11 -0.82 -4.76
C LEU A 117 -28.94 -2.07 -4.43
N VAL A 118 -28.62 -2.74 -3.32
CA VAL A 118 -29.40 -3.88 -2.83
C VAL A 118 -30.46 -3.36 -1.86
N GLN A 119 -31.74 -3.56 -2.19
CA GLN A 119 -32.84 -3.30 -1.27
C GLN A 119 -33.16 -4.58 -0.50
N PRO A 120 -33.19 -4.55 0.85
CA PRO A 120 -33.58 -5.71 1.63
C PRO A 120 -35.05 -6.02 1.38
N ASN A 121 -35.34 -7.17 0.78
CA ASN A 121 -36.71 -7.66 0.66
C ASN A 121 -37.09 -8.33 1.99
N VAL A 122 -37.83 -7.59 2.83
CA VAL A 122 -38.36 -8.12 4.09
C VAL A 122 -39.62 -8.92 3.78
N SER A 123 -39.43 -10.18 3.39
CA SER A 123 -40.54 -11.11 3.26
C SER A 123 -41.00 -11.54 4.67
N LEU A 124 -42.21 -11.13 5.06
CA LEU A 124 -42.88 -11.60 6.28
C LEU A 124 -43.33 -13.07 6.19
N ALA A 125 -42.84 -13.87 5.23
CA ALA A 125 -43.22 -15.27 5.04
C ALA A 125 -42.57 -16.24 6.06
N GLY A 126 -42.27 -15.75 7.27
CA GLY A 126 -41.58 -16.48 8.33
C GLY A 126 -42.47 -16.87 9.52
N ILE A 127 -43.80 -16.89 9.36
CA ILE A 127 -44.72 -17.49 10.33
C ILE A 127 -45.51 -18.64 9.67
N SER A 128 -44.80 -19.67 9.20
CA SER A 128 -45.40 -20.95 8.84
C SER A 128 -44.96 -21.99 9.86
N GLY A 129 -45.71 -22.12 10.96
CA GLY A 129 -45.40 -23.13 11.98
C GLY A 129 -46.11 -22.97 13.32
N LEU A 130 -46.69 -21.80 13.61
CA LEU A 130 -47.37 -21.56 14.89
C LEU A 130 -48.78 -22.16 14.97
N ASP A 131 -49.43 -22.48 13.83
CA ASP A 131 -50.71 -23.20 13.82
C ASP A 131 -50.60 -24.65 14.32
N SER A 132 -49.39 -25.23 14.32
CA SER A 132 -49.16 -26.62 14.76
C SER A 132 -49.07 -26.78 16.28
N LEU A 133 -48.96 -25.68 17.05
CA LEU A 133 -48.80 -25.72 18.51
C LEU A 133 -50.09 -25.37 19.29
N VAL A 134 -51.17 -24.97 18.60
CA VAL A 134 -52.45 -24.59 19.23
C VAL A 134 -53.52 -25.68 19.13
N SER A 135 -53.24 -26.80 18.47
CA SER A 135 -54.17 -27.93 18.36
C SER A 135 -53.54 -29.22 18.87
N ARG A 136 -53.37 -29.32 20.19
CA ARG A 136 -53.37 -30.63 20.83
C ARG A 136 -54.21 -30.52 22.11
N ASN A 137 -55.42 -31.05 21.97
CA ASN A 137 -56.36 -31.38 23.03
C ASN A 137 -55.72 -32.26 24.10
#